data_AF-A0A0M2UX85-F1
#
_entry.id   AF-A0A0M2UX85-F1
#
_cell.length_a   1.000
_cell.length_b   1.000
_cell.length_c   1.000
_cell.angle_alpha   90.00
_cell.angle_beta   90.00
_cell.angle_gamma   90.00
#
_symmetry.space_group_name_H-M   'P 1'
#
loop_
_entity.id
_entity.type
_entity.pdbx_description
1 polymer ?
#
loop_
_entity_poly.entity_id
_entity_poly.type
_entity_poly.pdbx_seq_one_letter_code
_entity_poly.pdbx_strand_id
1 'polypeptide(L)'
;MNNASFPLNIVTPAKIVKKDITYIRVKDETGFFGILKGHANFLTVLAPSLVYYTDSSGKEIFLAIDEGLLSVREGTVTITSKEVFESDDAEKLAEIIDNTLAKRDKSEMAFREMFEGIERSFMEKTIKLVKGRA
;
A
#
# COMPACT_ATOMS: atom_id res chain seq x y z
N MET A 1 18.13 -1.92 26.38
CA MET A 1 16.91 -2.74 26.62
C MET A 1 16.82 -3.71 25.47
N ASN A 2 16.96 -5.02 25.70
CA ASN A 2 16.72 -6.03 24.66
C ASN A 2 15.21 -6.13 24.45
N ASN A 3 14.67 -5.36 23.50
CA ASN A 3 13.29 -5.59 23.06
C ASN A 3 13.28 -6.91 22.29
N ALA A 4 12.55 -7.89 22.82
CA ALA A 4 12.40 -9.17 22.15
C ALA A 4 11.62 -8.97 20.83
N SER A 5 12.09 -9.60 19.76
CA SER A 5 11.50 -9.45 18.44
C SER A 5 10.16 -10.18 18.30
N PHE A 6 9.39 -9.76 17.31
CA PHE A 6 8.12 -10.33 16.90
C PHE A 6 7.91 -10.20 15.37
N PRO A 7 7.08 -11.07 14.76
CA PRO A 7 6.92 -11.09 13.32
C PRO A 7 6.05 -9.94 12.81
N LEU A 8 6.50 -9.31 11.72
CA LEU A 8 5.72 -8.41 10.87
C LEU A 8 5.51 -9.05 9.50
N ASN A 9 4.25 -9.18 9.08
CA ASN A 9 3.88 -9.54 7.71
C ASN A 9 3.38 -8.29 6.98
N ILE A 10 3.93 -8.02 5.81
CA ILE A 10 3.44 -7.00 4.88
C ILE A 10 2.84 -7.72 3.69
N VAL A 11 1.53 -7.59 3.51
CA VAL A 11 0.74 -8.30 2.50
C VAL A 11 0.22 -7.28 1.49
N THR A 12 0.61 -7.46 0.23
CA THR A 12 0.03 -6.74 -0.91
C THR A 12 -0.44 -7.74 -1.96
N PRO A 13 -1.28 -7.33 -2.93
CA PRO A 13 -1.67 -8.20 -4.04
C PRO A 13 -0.47 -8.77 -4.82
N ALA A 14 0.65 -8.05 -4.86
CA ALA A 14 1.84 -8.47 -5.58
C ALA A 14 2.71 -9.47 -4.80
N LYS A 15 2.76 -9.37 -3.47
CA LYS A 15 3.68 -10.19 -2.65
C LYS A 15 3.34 -10.18 -1.16
N ILE A 16 3.89 -11.16 -0.46
CA ILE A 16 3.94 -11.20 1.00
C ILE A 16 5.41 -11.10 1.43
N VAL A 17 5.72 -10.14 2.29
CA VAL A 17 7.04 -9.95 2.89
C VAL A 17 6.94 -10.22 4.38
N LYS A 18 7.86 -11.02 4.92
CA LYS A 18 7.95 -11.33 6.35
C LYS A 18 9.22 -10.71 6.92
N LYS A 19 9.11 -10.07 8.07
CA LYS A 19 10.20 -9.42 8.80
C LYS A 19 10.13 -9.81 10.27
N ASP A 20 11.27 -9.73 10.95
CA ASP A 20 11.34 -9.83 12.40
C ASP A 20 11.74 -8.45 12.95
N ILE A 21 10.87 -7.88 13.79
CA ILE A 21 10.96 -6.48 14.21
C ILE A 21 10.87 -6.37 15.73
N THR A 22 11.33 -5.27 16.29
CA THR A 22 11.28 -4.99 17.73
C THR A 22 10.25 -3.93 18.10
N TYR A 23 9.83 -3.13 17.13
CA TYR A 23 8.86 -2.05 17.28
C TYR A 23 8.29 -1.66 15.91
N ILE A 24 7.04 -1.20 15.88
CA ILE A 24 6.48 -0.52 14.71
C ILE A 24 5.59 0.63 15.17
N ARG A 25 5.78 1.82 14.57
CA ARG A 25 4.85 2.94 14.67
C ARG A 25 3.98 2.94 13.42
N VAL A 26 2.69 3.23 13.56
CA VAL A 26 1.74 3.39 12.44
C VAL A 26 0.73 4.50 12.74
N LYS A 27 -0.18 4.77 11.80
CA LYS A 27 -1.25 5.77 11.95
C LYS A 27 -2.59 5.20 11.53
N ASP A 28 -3.62 5.45 12.32
CA ASP A 28 -5.03 5.31 11.93
C ASP A 28 -5.76 6.66 12.01
N GLU A 29 -7.08 6.66 11.87
CA GLU A 29 -7.89 7.87 11.94
C GLU A 29 -7.79 8.61 13.29
N THR A 30 -7.43 7.91 14.37
CA THR A 30 -7.30 8.50 15.71
C THR A 30 -5.94 9.17 15.94
N GLY A 31 -4.92 8.77 15.16
CA GLY A 31 -3.58 9.32 15.23
C GLY A 31 -2.49 8.27 15.14
N PHE A 32 -1.31 8.60 15.63
CA PHE A 32 -0.16 7.70 15.63
C PHE A 32 -0.14 6.83 16.89
N PHE A 33 0.20 5.55 16.70
CA PHE A 33 0.40 4.61 17.79
C PHE A 33 1.55 3.65 17.48
N GLY A 34 2.04 2.97 18.53
CA GLY A 34 3.17 2.04 18.44
C GLY A 34 2.80 0.66 18.95
N ILE A 35 3.39 -0.37 18.33
CA ILE A 35 3.23 -1.77 18.72
C ILE A 35 4.59 -2.32 19.14
N LEU A 36 4.60 -2.95 20.30
CA LEU A 36 5.72 -3.71 20.86
C LEU A 36 5.30 -5.18 21.05
N LYS A 37 6.26 -6.05 21.35
CA LYS A 37 5.98 -7.43 21.70
C LYS A 37 5.01 -7.50 22.90
N GLY A 38 4.00 -8.36 22.78
CA GLY A 38 2.99 -8.56 23.83
C GLY A 38 1.80 -7.59 23.74
N HIS A 39 1.73 -6.75 22.69
CA HIS A 39 0.52 -5.97 22.41
C HIS A 39 -0.70 -6.89 22.28
N ALA A 40 -1.83 -6.45 22.84
CA ALA A 40 -3.10 -7.18 22.75
C ALA A 40 -3.52 -7.37 21.28
N ASN A 41 -4.39 -8.37 21.03
CA ASN A 41 -4.99 -8.52 19.72
C ASN A 41 -5.71 -7.22 19.34
N PHE A 42 -5.50 -6.76 18.11
CA PHE A 42 -5.91 -5.43 17.66
C PHE A 42 -6.21 -5.46 16.17
N LEU A 43 -7.18 -4.66 15.73
CA LEU A 43 -7.54 -4.51 14.32
C LEU A 43 -7.95 -3.06 14.09
N THR A 44 -7.35 -2.42 13.10
CA THR A 44 -7.70 -1.05 12.69
C THR A 44 -7.50 -0.84 11.20
N VAL A 45 -8.14 0.20 10.67
CA VAL A 45 -7.89 0.71 9.32
C VAL A 45 -6.73 1.70 9.39
N LEU A 46 -5.71 1.50 8.55
CA LEU A 46 -4.58 2.41 8.45
C LEU A 46 -4.92 3.59 7.57
N ALA A 47 -4.52 4.79 8.03
CA ALA A 47 -4.60 6.01 7.24
C ALA A 47 -3.32 6.21 6.40
N PRO A 48 -3.42 6.91 5.25
CA PRO A 48 -2.25 7.29 4.46
C PRO A 48 -1.19 8.00 5.29
N SER A 49 0.00 7.39 5.36
CA SER A 49 1.06 7.88 6.23
C SER A 49 2.43 7.30 5.92
N LEU A 50 3.44 8.09 6.30
CA LEU A 50 4.81 7.64 6.49
C LEU A 50 4.95 7.07 7.91
N VAL A 51 5.35 5.82 7.98
CA VAL A 51 5.48 5.06 9.23
C VAL A 51 6.85 4.37 9.28
N TYR A 52 7.19 3.73 10.38
CA TYR A 52 8.48 3.04 10.48
C TYR A 52 8.43 1.86 11.44
N TYR A 53 9.28 0.88 11.19
CA TYR A 53 9.57 -0.20 12.13
C TYR A 53 11.06 -0.21 12.49
N THR A 54 11.37 -0.75 13.67
CA THR A 54 12.74 -1.03 14.08
C THR A 54 13.01 -2.51 13.91
N ASP A 55 14.03 -2.86 13.12
CA ASP A 55 14.39 -4.26 12.91
C ASP A 55 15.08 -4.88 14.14
N SER A 56 15.45 -6.17 14.05
CA SER A 56 16.16 -6.87 15.12
C SER A 56 17.60 -6.39 15.35
N SER A 57 18.18 -5.64 14.40
CA SER A 57 19.49 -5.00 14.55
C SER A 57 19.41 -3.60 15.20
N GLY A 58 18.20 -3.07 15.39
CA GLY A 58 17.96 -1.74 15.92
C GLY A 58 17.90 -0.65 14.85
N LYS A 59 17.92 -1.00 13.55
CA LYS A 59 17.82 -0.05 12.45
C LYS A 59 16.36 0.33 12.20
N GLU A 60 16.12 1.62 12.00
CA GLU A 60 14.81 2.12 11.57
C GLU A 60 14.66 1.98 10.07
N ILE A 61 13.51 1.44 9.66
CA ILE A 61 13.11 1.27 8.26
C ILE A 61 11.78 1.96 8.07
N PHE A 62 11.72 2.87 7.11
CA PHE A 62 10.53 3.63 6.78
C PHE A 62 9.64 2.85 5.83
N LEU A 63 8.33 2.96 6.07
CA LEU A 63 7.28 2.42 5.23
C LEU A 63 6.35 3.54 4.82
N ALA A 64 6.01 3.61 3.54
CA ALA A 64 4.92 4.45 3.06
C ALA A 64 3.72 3.56 2.78
N ILE A 65 2.62 3.87 3.46
CA ILE A 65 1.37 3.13 3.39
C ILE A 65 0.33 4.07 2.82
N ASP A 66 -0.33 3.62 1.74
CA ASP A 66 -1.47 4.30 1.13
C ASP A 66 -2.70 4.13 2.02
N GLU A 67 -3.33 2.96 2.03
CA GLU A 67 -4.48 2.67 2.88
C GLU A 67 -4.47 1.17 3.19
N GLY A 68 -5.06 0.73 4.29
CA GLY A 68 -5.09 -0.71 4.53
C GLY A 68 -5.64 -1.13 5.87
N LEU A 69 -5.37 -2.38 6.24
CA LEU A 69 -5.71 -2.95 7.53
C LEU A 69 -4.44 -3.33 8.28
N LEU A 70 -4.39 -3.00 9.56
CA LEU A 70 -3.43 -3.58 10.48
C LEU A 70 -4.15 -4.53 11.42
N SER A 71 -3.65 -5.75 11.53
CA SER A 71 -4.08 -6.71 12.54
C SER A 71 -2.92 -7.19 13.39
N VAL A 72 -3.12 -7.23 14.70
CA VAL A 72 -2.28 -7.95 15.65
C VAL A 72 -3.03 -9.19 16.09
N ARG A 73 -2.47 -10.37 15.81
CA ARG A 73 -3.06 -11.65 16.24
C ARG A 73 -1.97 -12.58 16.73
N GLU A 74 -2.14 -13.10 17.95
CA GLU A 74 -1.23 -14.08 18.55
C GLU A 74 0.24 -13.60 18.50
N GLY A 75 0.44 -12.30 18.77
CA GLY A 75 1.77 -11.66 18.77
C GLY A 75 2.36 -11.37 17.39
N THR A 76 1.66 -11.68 16.30
CA THR A 76 2.07 -11.34 14.93
C THR A 76 1.35 -10.09 14.44
N VAL A 77 2.11 -9.13 13.92
CA VAL A 77 1.56 -7.94 13.26
C VAL A 77 1.46 -8.22 11.77
N THR A 78 0.32 -7.89 11.17
CA THR A 78 0.11 -7.99 9.72
C THR A 78 -0.46 -6.68 9.20
N ILE A 79 0.20 -6.10 8.19
CA ILE A 79 -0.27 -4.97 7.41
C ILE A 79 -0.73 -5.49 6.07
N THR A 80 -1.99 -5.24 5.71
CA THR A 80 -2.55 -5.57 4.40
C THR A 80 -2.93 -4.28 3.70
N SER A 81 -2.28 -3.99 2.57
CA SER A 81 -2.51 -2.77 1.78
C SER A 81 -2.39 -3.09 0.29
N LYS A 82 -2.97 -2.25 -0.56
CA LYS A 82 -2.78 -2.34 -2.01
C LYS A 82 -1.31 -2.17 -2.38
N GLU A 83 -0.66 -1.18 -1.79
CA GLU A 83 0.75 -0.85 -2.03
C GLU A 83 1.43 -0.47 -0.71
N VAL A 84 2.68 -0.90 -0.55
CA VAL A 84 3.56 -0.52 0.56
C VAL A 84 4.94 -0.34 -0.03
N PHE A 85 5.52 0.84 0.19
CA PHE A 85 6.89 1.15 -0.19
C PHE A 85 7.78 1.10 1.04
N GLU A 86 9.01 0.61 0.90
CA GLU A 86 9.97 0.43 1.99
C GLU A 86 11.30 1.07 1.60
N SER A 87 11.93 1.78 2.54
CA SER A 87 13.25 2.38 2.37
C SER A 87 13.89 2.63 3.74
N ASP A 88 15.21 2.56 3.82
CA ASP A 88 15.97 2.98 5.01
C ASP A 88 16.25 4.48 5.04
N ASP A 89 15.78 5.21 4.03
CA ASP A 89 15.95 6.63 3.81
C ASP A 89 14.59 7.24 3.44
N ALA A 90 14.11 8.17 4.26
CA ALA A 90 12.81 8.80 4.08
C ALA A 90 12.76 9.71 2.83
N GLU A 91 13.87 10.33 2.44
CA GLU A 91 13.93 11.19 1.25
C GLU A 91 13.81 10.34 -0.02
N LYS A 92 14.56 9.22 -0.07
CA LYS A 92 14.40 8.24 -1.16
C LYS A 92 13.00 7.66 -1.21
N LEU A 93 12.36 7.48 -0.06
CA LEU A 93 11.00 6.96 -0.01
C LEU A 93 10.00 7.95 -0.61
N ALA A 94 10.13 9.25 -0.30
CA ALA A 94 9.33 10.29 -0.90
C ALA A 94 9.49 10.32 -2.43
N GLU A 95 10.74 10.24 -2.93
CA GLU A 95 10.99 10.15 -4.38
C GLU A 95 10.35 8.92 -5.03
N ILE A 96 10.38 7.75 -4.37
CA ILE A 96 9.74 6.53 -4.86
C ILE A 96 8.22 6.71 -4.97
N ILE A 97 7.61 7.33 -3.95
CA ILE A 97 6.17 7.59 -3.93
C ILE A 97 5.80 8.54 -5.07
N ASP A 98 6.46 9.70 -5.17
CA ASP A 98 6.17 10.71 -6.20
C ASP A 98 6.29 10.13 -7.61
N ASN A 99 7.34 9.37 -7.89
CA ASN A 99 7.53 8.71 -9.18
C ASN A 99 6.47 7.64 -9.47
N THR A 100 6.01 6.92 -8.44
CA THR A 100 5.01 5.87 -8.61
C THR A 100 3.63 6.46 -8.84
N LEU A 101 3.25 7.50 -8.09
CA LEU A 101 2.02 8.26 -8.28
C LEU A 101 1.98 8.89 -9.68
N ALA A 102 3.06 9.56 -10.10
CA ALA A 102 3.13 10.19 -11.41
C ALA A 102 3.04 9.18 -12.58
N LYS A 103 3.58 7.96 -12.42
CA LYS A 103 3.44 6.89 -13.42
C LYS A 103 2.01 6.36 -13.47
N ARG A 104 1.35 6.22 -12.32
CA ARG A 104 -0.02 5.74 -12.22
C ARG A 104 -1.00 6.71 -12.85
N ASP A 105 -0.88 8.00 -12.57
CA ASP A 105 -1.72 9.03 -13.19
C ASP A 105 -1.63 9.00 -14.71
N LYS A 106 -0.42 8.87 -15.26
CA LYS A 106 -0.20 8.73 -16.71
C LYS A 106 -0.85 7.47 -17.27
N SER A 107 -0.73 6.34 -16.57
CA SER A 107 -1.33 5.08 -17.01
C SER A 107 -2.86 5.11 -16.94
N GLU A 108 -3.44 5.72 -15.90
CA GLU A 108 -4.89 5.87 -15.75
C GLU A 108 -5.47 6.81 -16.81
N MET A 109 -4.80 7.94 -17.08
CA MET A 109 -5.18 8.84 -18.18
C MET A 109 -5.11 8.14 -19.54
N ALA A 110 -4.01 7.45 -19.85
CA ALA A 110 -3.86 6.71 -21.10
C ALA A 110 -4.92 5.62 -21.27
N PHE A 111 -5.21 4.86 -20.20
CA PHE A 111 -6.26 3.85 -20.21
C PHE A 111 -7.64 4.45 -20.50
N ARG A 112 -7.96 5.59 -19.86
CA ARG A 112 -9.21 6.30 -20.08
C ARG A 112 -9.36 6.78 -21.52
N GLU A 113 -8.32 7.40 -22.09
CA GLU A 113 -8.32 7.84 -23.49
C GLU A 113 -8.52 6.66 -24.46
N MET A 114 -7.82 5.55 -24.22
CA MET A 114 -7.98 4.32 -24.99
C MET A 114 -9.42 3.80 -24.92
N PHE A 115 -10.01 3.79 -23.73
CA PHE A 115 -11.37 3.29 -23.51
C PHE A 115 -12.43 4.16 -24.20
N GLU A 116 -12.31 5.49 -24.11
CA GLU A 116 -13.18 6.44 -24.82
C GLU A 116 -13.10 6.25 -26.35
N GLY A 117 -11.89 5.99 -26.88
CA GLY A 117 -11.69 5.69 -28.30
C GLY A 117 -12.34 4.37 -28.74
N ILE A 118 -12.28 3.33 -27.90
CA ILE A 118 -12.95 2.04 -28.14
C ILE A 118 -14.47 2.23 -28.15
N GLU A 119 -15.04 2.93 -27.17
CA GLU A 119 -16.49 3.19 -27.10
C GLU A 119 -17.00 3.94 -28.33
N ARG A 120 -16.30 5.01 -28.75
CA ARG A 120 -16.65 5.74 -29.98
C ARG A 120 -16.63 4.83 -31.20
N SER A 121 -15.55 4.06 -31.37
CA SER A 121 -15.38 3.16 -32.52
C SER A 121 -16.47 2.08 -32.54
N PHE A 122 -16.87 1.58 -31.37
CA PHE A 122 -17.95 0.63 -31.21
C PHE A 122 -19.31 1.22 -31.63
N MET A 123 -19.62 2.44 -31.19
CA MET A 123 -20.85 3.16 -31.57
C MET A 123 -20.92 3.39 -33.08
N GLU A 124 -19.85 3.90 -33.70
CA GLU A 124 -19.80 4.15 -35.15
C GLU A 124 -20.05 2.88 -35.97
N LYS A 125 -19.44 1.77 -35.56
CA LYS A 125 -19.56 0.48 -36.24
C LYS A 125 -20.98 -0.09 -36.10
N THR A 126 -21.59 0.06 -34.92
CA THR A 126 -22.97 -0.35 -34.65
C THR A 126 -23.96 0.45 -35.49
N ILE A 127 -23.79 1.78 -35.58
CA ILE A 127 -24.64 2.65 -36.41
C ILE A 127 -24.52 2.27 -37.90
N LYS A 128 -23.30 1.98 -38.40
CA LYS A 128 -23.10 1.50 -39.78
C LYS A 128 -23.79 0.17 -40.05
N LEU A 129 -23.74 -0.77 -39.11
CA LEU A 129 -24.41 -2.07 -39.20
C LEU A 129 -25.94 -1.96 -39.23
N VAL A 130 -26.51 -1.01 -38.48
CA VAL A 130 -27.96 -0.77 -38.46
C VAL A 130 -28.41 -0.02 -39.72
N LYS A 131 -27.63 0.96 -40.21
CA LYS A 131 -27.97 1.71 -41.45
C LYS A 131 -27.80 0.92 -42.74
N GLY A 132 -26.92 -0.07 -42.78
CA GLY A 132 -26.70 -0.93 -43.95
C GLY A 132 -27.74 -2.05 -44.15
N ARG A 133 -28.79 -2.11 -43.31
CA ARG A 133 -29.89 -3.09 -43.37
C ARG A 133 -31.25 -2.47 -43.75
N ALA A 134 -31.28 -1.18 -44.14
CA ALA A 134 -32.46 -0.48 -44.62
C ALA A 134 -32.45 -0.34 -46.14
#